data_AF-A0ABD2W319-F1
#
_entry.id   AF-A0ABD2W319-F1
#
_cell.length_a   1.000
_cell.length_b   1.000
_cell.length_c   1.000
_cell.angle_alpha   90.00
_cell.angle_beta   90.00
_cell.angle_gamma   90.00
#
_symmetry.space_group_name_H-M   'P 1'
#
loop_
_entity.id
_entity.type
_entity.pdbx_description
1 polymer ?
#
loop_
_entity_poly.entity_id
_entity_poly.type
_entity_poly.pdbx_seq_one_letter_code
_entity_poly.pdbx_strand_id
1 'polypeptide(L)'
;MLKTYQNIDDSIFDSSAYHINKKYLIIVGAWPYLTPGKRKLMWLSINLALFTVWIPQLIHIIVIIDRKKEVIYCLMTYLCASMGFNSSVNGLLNNGALKKLFDSLKENWKYLQSDDERTIFATYANYGKMFTVGLSISYYLVILSYIVSALMPSMLHYYFTGNWTVPERNIFEAELFVDPVEYYWPLFIHGIIIAFVAIWILLAYDCFFIMIVMYCSGMFSVLLHKIEQMDTVLYNYSYDQQLALKKIEEIIRTKSRGFLLHPVRNTAIDQYNRDKCMRIAGHKYCK
;
A
#
# COMPACT_ATOMS: atom_id res chain seq x y z
N MET A 1 -5.72 25.68 18.15
CA MET A 1 -5.27 24.28 18.22
C MET A 1 -5.93 23.38 17.19
N LEU A 2 -7.27 23.32 17.07
CA LEU A 2 -7.94 22.48 16.06
C LEU A 2 -7.60 22.86 14.58
N LYS A 3 -7.51 24.16 14.27
CA LYS A 3 -7.07 24.63 12.93
C LYS A 3 -5.62 24.30 12.59
N THR A 4 -4.76 24.19 13.59
CA THR A 4 -3.34 23.85 13.40
C THR A 4 -3.15 22.35 13.17
N TYR A 5 -4.00 21.52 13.77
CA TYR A 5 -4.03 20.06 13.56
C TYR A 5 -4.55 19.67 12.17
N GLN A 6 -5.63 20.33 11.71
CA GLN A 6 -6.16 20.14 10.35
C GLN A 6 -5.12 20.46 9.24
N ASN A 7 -4.26 21.45 9.45
CA ASN A 7 -3.22 21.84 8.49
C ASN A 7 -2.08 20.81 8.36
N ILE A 8 -1.81 20.03 9.41
CA ILE A 8 -0.82 18.94 9.36
C ILE A 8 -1.47 17.68 8.74
N ASP A 9 -2.76 17.45 8.99
CA ASP A 9 -3.50 16.26 8.55
C ASP A 9 -3.84 16.24 7.04
N ASP A 10 -3.94 17.40 6.38
CA ASP A 10 -4.07 17.48 4.92
C ASP A 10 -2.73 17.27 4.19
N SER A 11 -1.60 17.56 4.85
CA SER A 11 -0.26 17.51 4.24
C SER A 11 0.18 16.12 3.78
N ILE A 12 -0.32 15.05 4.41
CA ILE A 12 0.06 13.66 4.07
C ILE A 12 -0.49 13.27 2.70
N PHE A 13 -1.75 13.56 2.42
CA PHE A 13 -2.36 13.24 1.13
C PHE A 13 -2.04 14.27 0.05
N ASP A 14 -1.57 15.45 0.45
CA ASP A 14 -0.98 16.45 -0.45
C ASP A 14 0.51 16.19 -0.71
N SER A 15 1.10 15.18 -0.07
CA SER A 15 2.46 14.74 -0.38
C SER A 15 2.55 14.19 -1.81
N SER A 16 3.74 14.30 -2.38
CA SER A 16 4.05 13.88 -3.76
C SER A 16 3.67 12.42 -4.06
N ALA A 17 3.60 11.56 -3.03
CA ALA A 17 3.27 10.14 -3.17
C ALA A 17 1.76 9.88 -3.36
N TYR A 18 0.89 10.66 -2.73
CA TYR A 18 -0.56 10.39 -2.69
C TYR A 18 -1.40 11.40 -3.46
N HIS A 19 -0.83 12.54 -3.87
CA HIS A 19 -1.54 13.61 -4.56
C HIS A 19 -2.26 13.16 -5.84
N ILE A 20 -1.62 12.28 -6.63
CA ILE A 20 -2.22 11.78 -7.88
C ILE A 20 -3.48 10.95 -7.58
N ASN A 21 -3.40 10.06 -6.60
CA ASN A 21 -4.53 9.22 -6.17
C ASN A 21 -5.67 10.07 -5.61
N LYS A 22 -5.33 11.08 -4.79
CA LYS A 22 -6.29 12.07 -4.28
C LYS A 22 -7.00 12.77 -5.44
N LYS A 23 -6.29 13.23 -6.47
CA LYS A 23 -6.89 13.89 -7.65
C LYS A 23 -7.87 12.98 -8.38
N TYR A 24 -7.51 11.74 -8.68
CA TYR A 24 -8.41 10.81 -9.37
C TYR A 24 -9.69 10.54 -8.55
N LEU A 25 -9.56 10.31 -7.25
CA LEU A 25 -10.71 10.14 -6.36
C LEU A 25 -11.59 11.39 -6.27
N ILE A 26 -11.01 12.59 -6.32
CA ILE A 26 -11.78 13.84 -6.35
C ILE A 26 -12.54 13.97 -7.67
N ILE A 27 -11.89 13.72 -8.81
CA ILE A 27 -12.50 13.82 -10.14
C ILE A 27 -13.75 12.95 -10.23
N VAL A 28 -13.68 11.71 -9.72
CA VAL A 28 -14.78 10.75 -9.74
C VAL A 28 -15.85 11.02 -8.66
N GLY A 29 -15.57 11.96 -7.74
CA GLY A 29 -16.44 12.18 -6.58
C GLY A 29 -16.42 11.02 -5.59
N ALA A 30 -15.35 10.23 -5.57
CA ALA A 30 -15.14 9.13 -4.62
C ALA A 30 -14.41 9.58 -3.34
N TRP A 31 -13.81 10.78 -3.34
CA TRP A 31 -13.02 11.25 -2.20
C TRP A 31 -13.90 11.48 -0.95
N PRO A 32 -13.56 10.84 0.20
CA PRO A 32 -14.47 10.75 1.35
C PRO A 32 -14.67 12.08 2.09
N TYR A 33 -13.73 13.02 1.96
CA TYR A 33 -13.77 14.33 2.63
C TYR A 33 -14.46 15.42 1.79
N LEU A 34 -15.05 15.09 0.62
CA LEU A 34 -15.92 16.03 -0.09
C LEU A 34 -17.23 16.26 0.68
N THR A 35 -17.79 17.47 0.53
CA THR A 35 -19.14 17.78 1.00
C THR A 35 -20.16 16.78 0.41
N PRO A 36 -21.06 16.19 1.21
CA PRO A 36 -21.97 15.12 0.75
C PRO A 36 -22.80 15.50 -0.49
N GLY A 37 -23.28 16.74 -0.56
CA GLY A 37 -24.04 17.25 -1.71
C GLY A 37 -23.19 17.31 -2.99
N LYS A 38 -22.00 17.91 -2.92
CA LYS A 38 -21.06 17.98 -4.05
C LYS A 38 -20.68 16.57 -4.53
N ARG A 39 -20.40 15.66 -3.59
CA ARG A 39 -20.08 14.27 -3.89
C ARG A 39 -21.19 13.56 -4.64
N LYS A 40 -22.42 13.65 -4.14
CA LYS A 40 -23.60 13.03 -4.76
C LYS A 40 -23.87 13.59 -6.16
N LEU A 41 -23.71 14.91 -6.33
CA LEU A 41 -23.85 15.58 -7.63
C LEU A 41 -22.81 15.07 -8.63
N MET A 42 -21.52 15.07 -8.26
CA MET A 42 -20.45 14.58 -9.13
C MET A 42 -20.64 13.11 -9.52
N TRP A 43 -20.97 12.26 -8.53
CA TRP A 43 -21.26 10.85 -8.77
C TRP A 43 -22.44 10.68 -9.75
N LEU A 44 -23.54 11.42 -9.55
CA LEU A 44 -24.71 11.34 -10.41
C LEU A 44 -24.38 11.78 -11.85
N SER A 45 -23.67 12.90 -12.02
CA SER A 45 -23.28 13.40 -13.34
C SER A 45 -22.40 12.41 -14.10
N ILE A 46 -21.42 11.80 -13.43
CA ILE A 46 -20.49 10.85 -14.03
C ILE A 46 -21.19 9.55 -14.42
N ASN A 47 -22.02 8.99 -13.53
CA ASN A 47 -22.76 7.77 -13.84
C ASN A 47 -23.82 8.01 -14.92
N LEU A 48 -24.50 9.15 -14.91
CA LEU A 48 -25.44 9.52 -15.98
C LEU A 48 -24.73 9.58 -17.35
N ALA A 49 -23.55 10.19 -17.41
CA ALA A 49 -22.74 10.22 -18.63
C ALA A 49 -22.39 8.79 -19.10
N LEU A 50 -21.98 7.91 -18.18
CA LEU A 50 -21.67 6.50 -18.49
C LEU A 50 -22.90 5.75 -19.05
N PHE A 51 -24.09 5.96 -18.48
CA PHE A 51 -25.33 5.33 -18.94
C PHE A 51 -25.69 5.69 -20.39
N THR A 52 -25.30 6.87 -20.89
CA THR A 52 -25.60 7.28 -22.27
C THR A 52 -24.99 6.36 -23.33
N VAL A 53 -23.90 5.66 -23.00
CA VAL A 53 -23.24 4.71 -23.91
C VAL A 53 -23.47 3.27 -23.47
N TRP A 54 -23.57 3.02 -22.17
CA TRP A 54 -23.73 1.67 -21.63
C TRP A 54 -25.04 0.99 -22.07
N ILE A 55 -26.16 1.73 -22.12
CA ILE A 55 -27.46 1.19 -22.57
C ILE A 55 -27.45 0.89 -24.08
N PRO A 56 -27.05 1.83 -24.96
CA PRO A 56 -26.92 1.54 -26.40
C PRO A 56 -25.96 0.40 -26.73
N GLN A 57 -24.86 0.23 -25.98
CA GLN A 57 -23.94 -0.90 -26.15
C GLN A 57 -24.62 -2.24 -25.84
N LEU A 58 -25.42 -2.31 -24.77
CA LEU A 58 -26.14 -3.52 -24.42
C LEU A 58 -27.15 -3.91 -25.51
N ILE A 59 -27.89 -2.93 -26.03
CA ILE A 59 -28.84 -3.13 -27.13
C ILE A 59 -28.10 -3.64 -28.37
N HIS A 60 -26.98 -2.99 -28.73
CA HIS A 60 -26.19 -3.39 -29.88
C HIS A 60 -25.69 -4.83 -29.78
N ILE A 61 -25.16 -5.24 -28.62
CA ILE A 61 -24.71 -6.62 -28.35
C ILE A 61 -25.85 -7.64 -28.58
N ILE A 62 -27.08 -7.30 -28.20
CA ILE A 62 -28.26 -8.16 -28.39
C ILE A 62 -28.56 -8.32 -29.88
N VAL A 63 -28.44 -7.25 -30.67
CA VAL A 63 -28.71 -7.28 -32.12
C VAL A 63 -27.62 -8.01 -32.91
N ILE A 64 -26.35 -7.85 -32.55
CA ILE A 64 -25.23 -8.49 -33.26
C ILE A 64 -24.89 -9.90 -32.76
N ILE A 65 -25.74 -10.52 -31.93
CA ILE A 65 -25.44 -11.75 -31.18
C ILE A 65 -24.99 -12.92 -32.08
N ASP A 66 -25.45 -12.97 -33.33
CA ASP A 66 -25.08 -14.00 -34.31
C ASP A 66 -23.64 -13.84 -34.84
N ARG A 67 -23.05 -12.64 -34.74
CA ARG A 67 -21.70 -12.31 -35.22
C ARG A 67 -20.65 -12.47 -34.12
N LYS A 68 -20.27 -13.71 -33.85
CA LYS A 68 -19.38 -14.11 -32.73
C LYS A 68 -18.12 -13.24 -32.53
N LYS A 69 -17.44 -12.80 -33.59
CA LYS A 69 -16.21 -12.00 -33.47
C LYS A 69 -16.48 -10.56 -32.99
N GLU A 70 -17.50 -9.92 -33.54
CA GLU A 70 -17.89 -8.54 -33.20
C GLU A 70 -18.45 -8.47 -31.77
N VAL A 71 -19.22 -9.49 -31.38
CA VAL A 71 -19.75 -9.65 -30.01
C VAL A 71 -18.63 -9.67 -28.96
N ILE A 72 -17.52 -10.35 -29.21
CA ILE A 72 -16.42 -10.47 -28.23
C ILE A 72 -15.82 -9.10 -27.90
N TYR A 73 -15.58 -8.25 -28.91
CA TYR A 73 -15.02 -6.91 -28.71
C TYR A 73 -15.99 -5.97 -27.98
N CYS A 74 -17.28 -6.00 -28.37
CA CYS A 74 -18.32 -5.22 -27.72
C CYS A 74 -18.55 -5.66 -26.27
N LEU A 75 -18.55 -6.98 -26.03
CA LEU A 75 -18.71 -7.55 -24.70
C LEU A 75 -17.57 -7.16 -23.76
N MET A 76 -16.31 -7.19 -24.23
CA MET A 76 -15.18 -6.73 -23.42
C MET A 76 -15.35 -5.29 -22.96
N THR A 77 -15.76 -4.42 -23.88
CA THR A 77 -15.96 -2.99 -23.60
C THR A 77 -17.13 -2.76 -22.63
N TYR A 78 -18.22 -3.49 -22.81
CA TYR A 78 -19.37 -3.48 -21.90
C TYR A 78 -18.99 -3.95 -20.49
N LEU A 79 -18.20 -5.02 -20.38
CA LEU A 79 -17.70 -5.53 -19.11
C LEU A 79 -16.82 -4.51 -18.39
N CYS A 80 -15.90 -3.85 -19.10
CA CYS A 80 -15.10 -2.75 -18.53
C CYS A 80 -15.97 -1.61 -17.98
N ALA A 81 -16.99 -1.17 -18.74
CA ALA A 81 -17.92 -0.13 -18.29
C ALA A 81 -18.70 -0.58 -17.04
N SER A 82 -19.17 -1.84 -17.00
CA SER A 82 -19.86 -2.41 -15.85
C SER A 82 -18.97 -2.51 -14.60
N MET A 83 -17.68 -2.84 -14.76
CA MET A 83 -16.72 -2.83 -13.66
C MET A 83 -16.56 -1.42 -13.09
N GLY A 84 -16.46 -0.40 -13.95
CA GLY A 84 -16.41 1.00 -13.52
C GLY A 84 -17.66 1.43 -12.77
N PHE A 85 -18.85 1.07 -13.27
CA PHE A 85 -20.12 1.34 -12.61
C PHE A 85 -20.21 0.66 -11.23
N ASN A 86 -19.93 -0.64 -11.17
CA ASN A 86 -19.96 -1.41 -9.92
C ASN A 86 -18.99 -0.82 -8.88
N SER A 87 -17.80 -0.43 -9.30
CA SER A 87 -16.81 0.23 -8.43
C SER A 87 -17.31 1.58 -7.91
N SER A 88 -17.97 2.36 -8.79
CA SER A 88 -18.58 3.64 -8.44
C SER A 88 -19.73 3.51 -7.43
N VAL A 89 -20.60 2.50 -7.61
CA VAL A 89 -21.68 2.19 -6.68
C VAL A 89 -21.11 1.70 -5.34
N ASN A 90 -20.12 0.80 -5.38
CA ASN A 90 -19.45 0.31 -4.19
C ASN A 90 -18.84 1.45 -3.37
N GLY A 91 -18.14 2.39 -4.02
CA GLY A 91 -17.59 3.57 -3.37
C GLY A 91 -18.65 4.47 -2.73
N LEU A 92 -19.83 4.61 -3.35
CA LEU A 92 -20.94 5.38 -2.81
C LEU A 92 -21.54 4.71 -1.56
N LEU A 93 -21.83 3.41 -1.64
CA LEU A 93 -22.44 2.64 -0.54
C LEU A 93 -21.49 2.50 0.65
N ASN A 94 -20.23 2.18 0.37
CA ASN A 94 -19.20 1.95 1.39
C ASN A 94 -18.39 3.19 1.73
N ASN A 95 -18.88 4.39 1.41
CA ASN A 95 -18.18 5.65 1.69
C ASN A 95 -17.82 5.81 3.20
N GLY A 96 -18.67 5.30 4.10
CA GLY A 96 -18.37 5.32 5.54
C GLY A 96 -17.14 4.48 5.89
N ALA A 97 -17.02 3.29 5.31
CA ALA A 97 -15.86 2.42 5.48
C ALA A 97 -14.62 3.03 4.81
N LEU A 98 -14.77 3.62 3.62
CA LEU A 98 -13.71 4.33 2.92
C LEU A 98 -13.15 5.47 3.78
N LYS A 99 -14.03 6.28 4.38
CA LYS A 99 -13.61 7.36 5.29
C LYS A 99 -12.84 6.82 6.49
N LYS A 100 -13.37 5.80 7.17
CA LYS A 100 -12.69 5.15 8.31
C LYS A 100 -11.30 4.64 7.91
N LEU A 101 -11.18 4.02 6.73
CA LEU A 101 -9.88 3.58 6.23
C LEU A 101 -8.91 4.76 6.10
N PHE A 102 -9.31 5.83 5.41
CA PHE A 102 -8.47 7.02 5.27
C PHE A 102 -8.12 7.68 6.62
N ASP A 103 -9.04 7.69 7.58
CA ASP A 103 -8.78 8.18 8.94
C ASP A 103 -7.73 7.30 9.64
N SER A 104 -7.84 5.96 9.54
CA SER A 104 -6.82 5.04 10.07
C SER A 104 -5.46 5.21 9.40
N LEU A 105 -5.39 5.47 8.09
CA LEU A 105 -4.12 5.76 7.41
C LEU A 105 -3.42 6.99 8.03
N LYS A 106 -4.20 8.04 8.34
CA LYS A 106 -3.69 9.27 8.97
C LYS A 106 -3.20 9.02 10.38
N GLU A 107 -3.96 8.26 11.16
CA GLU A 107 -3.60 7.95 12.54
C GLU A 107 -2.33 7.11 12.59
N ASN A 108 -2.26 6.05 11.81
CA ASN A 108 -1.09 5.16 11.70
C ASN A 108 0.19 5.91 11.31
N TRP A 109 0.09 6.94 10.45
CA TRP A 109 1.23 7.78 10.11
C TRP A 109 1.83 8.52 11.32
N LYS A 110 0.99 8.92 12.29
CA LYS A 110 1.46 9.63 13.50
C LYS A 110 2.30 8.74 14.43
N TYR A 111 2.23 7.43 14.29
CA TYR A 111 3.01 6.47 15.09
C TYR A 111 4.41 6.16 14.52
N LEU A 112 4.78 6.73 13.36
CA LEU A 112 6.13 6.65 12.80
C LEU A 112 7.06 7.61 13.53
N GLN A 113 7.84 7.07 14.48
CA GLN A 113 8.64 7.86 15.43
C GLN A 113 10.07 8.09 14.95
N SER A 114 10.73 7.05 14.43
CA SER A 114 12.12 7.12 13.94
C SER A 114 12.22 7.57 12.49
N ASP A 115 13.32 8.25 12.14
CA ASP A 115 13.64 8.63 10.75
C ASP A 115 13.88 7.39 9.86
N ASP A 116 14.37 6.29 10.43
CA ASP A 116 14.54 5.02 9.70
C ASP A 116 13.17 4.42 9.32
N GLU A 117 12.22 4.41 10.26
CA GLU A 117 10.84 3.96 10.01
C GLU A 117 10.17 4.79 8.90
N ARG A 118 10.36 6.11 8.94
CA ARG A 118 9.83 7.03 7.94
C ARG A 118 10.46 6.80 6.57
N THR A 119 11.76 6.51 6.52
CA THR A 119 12.48 6.23 5.27
C THR A 119 12.02 4.92 4.64
N ILE A 120 11.86 3.86 5.44
CA ILE A 120 11.30 2.58 4.99
C ILE A 120 9.90 2.80 4.43
N PHE A 121 9.03 3.47 5.19
CA PHE A 121 7.67 3.73 4.75
C PHE A 121 7.60 4.58 3.47
N ALA A 122 8.41 5.64 3.38
CA ALA A 122 8.48 6.52 2.22
C ALA A 122 8.91 5.77 0.95
N THR A 123 9.76 4.74 1.08
CA THR A 123 10.16 3.88 -0.04
C THR A 123 8.96 3.17 -0.65
N TYR A 124 8.08 2.59 0.17
CA TYR A 124 6.84 1.96 -0.30
C TYR A 124 5.83 2.96 -0.84
N ALA A 125 5.72 4.13 -0.24
CA ALA A 125 4.88 5.21 -0.77
C ALA A 125 5.35 5.64 -2.18
N ASN A 126 6.67 5.70 -2.40
CA ASN A 126 7.26 5.97 -3.71
C ASN A 126 6.99 4.85 -4.72
N TYR A 127 7.05 3.58 -4.32
CA TYR A 127 6.61 2.48 -5.20
C TYR A 127 5.14 2.63 -5.58
N GLY A 128 4.25 2.92 -4.63
CA GLY A 128 2.84 3.19 -4.92
C GLY A 128 2.64 4.32 -5.93
N LYS A 129 3.42 5.39 -5.82
CA LYS A 129 3.44 6.48 -6.80
C LYS A 129 3.90 6.01 -8.18
N MET A 130 4.99 5.24 -8.25
CA MET A 130 5.50 4.71 -9.53
C MET A 130 4.46 3.82 -10.22
N PHE A 131 3.80 2.92 -9.49
CA PHE A 131 2.72 2.09 -10.05
C PHE A 131 1.53 2.93 -10.50
N THR A 132 1.12 3.93 -9.72
CA THR A 132 0.04 4.86 -10.08
C THR A 132 0.34 5.59 -11.39
N VAL A 133 1.57 6.11 -11.55
CA VAL A 133 2.01 6.80 -12.76
C VAL A 133 2.09 5.82 -13.93
N GLY A 134 2.69 4.64 -13.73
CA GLY A 134 2.80 3.61 -14.75
C GLY A 134 1.44 3.15 -15.28
N LEU A 135 0.47 2.93 -14.38
CA LEU A 135 -0.90 2.58 -14.75
C LEU A 135 -1.63 3.74 -15.43
N SER A 136 -1.45 4.97 -14.95
CA SER A 136 -2.03 6.13 -15.64
C SER A 136 -1.55 6.19 -17.09
N ILE A 137 -0.25 6.02 -17.33
CA ILE A 137 0.33 6.02 -18.68
C ILE A 137 -0.23 4.85 -19.50
N SER A 138 -0.32 3.63 -18.95
CA SER A 138 -0.83 2.48 -19.69
C SER A 138 -2.29 2.68 -20.13
N TYR A 139 -3.16 3.17 -19.26
CA TYR A 139 -4.55 3.49 -19.59
C TYR A 139 -4.65 4.56 -20.69
N TYR A 140 -3.84 5.62 -20.62
CA TYR A 140 -3.82 6.66 -21.66
C TYR A 140 -3.27 6.16 -23.01
N LEU A 141 -2.31 5.22 -23.01
CA LEU A 141 -1.83 4.59 -24.23
C LEU A 141 -2.90 3.68 -24.85
N VAL A 142 -3.66 2.96 -24.02
CA VAL A 142 -4.76 2.10 -24.48
C VAL A 142 -5.86 2.94 -25.15
N ILE A 143 -6.32 4.03 -24.55
CA ILE A 143 -7.35 4.87 -25.20
C ILE A 143 -6.83 5.50 -26.50
N LEU A 144 -5.56 5.92 -26.52
CA LEU A 144 -4.95 6.47 -27.72
C LEU A 144 -4.91 5.42 -28.84
N SER A 145 -4.58 4.16 -28.53
CA SER A 145 -4.58 3.09 -29.53
C SER A 145 -5.98 2.78 -30.05
N TYR A 146 -7.02 2.85 -29.21
CA TYR A 146 -8.41 2.74 -29.65
C TYR A 146 -8.83 3.86 -30.60
N ILE A 147 -8.49 5.12 -30.28
CA ILE A 147 -8.80 6.28 -31.13
C ILE A 147 -8.09 6.14 -32.49
N VAL A 148 -6.80 5.80 -32.48
CA VAL A 148 -6.02 5.61 -33.70
C VAL A 148 -6.57 4.45 -34.53
N SER A 149 -6.91 3.32 -33.90
CA SER A 149 -7.46 2.15 -34.59
C SER A 149 -8.79 2.47 -35.30
N ALA A 150 -9.63 3.31 -34.71
CA ALA A 150 -10.91 3.71 -35.32
C ALA A 150 -10.70 4.62 -36.56
N LEU A 151 -9.70 5.49 -36.55
CA LEU A 151 -9.40 6.41 -37.64
C LEU A 151 -8.48 5.83 -38.72
N MET A 152 -7.75 4.75 -38.41
CA MET A 152 -6.74 4.15 -39.28
C MET A 152 -7.26 3.82 -40.70
N PRO A 153 -8.46 3.21 -40.89
CA PRO A 153 -8.96 2.90 -42.22
C PRO A 153 -9.16 4.13 -43.11
N SER A 154 -9.74 5.20 -42.57
CA SER A 154 -9.98 6.45 -43.30
C SER A 154 -8.70 7.21 -43.60
N MET A 155 -7.76 7.23 -42.64
CA MET A 155 -6.44 7.85 -42.84
C MET A 155 -5.67 7.16 -43.97
N LEU A 156 -5.71 5.81 -44.00
CA LEU A 156 -5.06 5.03 -45.03
C LEU A 156 -5.73 5.22 -46.40
N HIS A 157 -7.06 5.27 -46.44
CA HIS A 157 -7.80 5.53 -47.66
C HIS A 157 -7.46 6.91 -48.24
N TYR A 158 -7.50 7.95 -47.41
CA TYR A 158 -7.13 9.31 -47.80
C TYR A 158 -5.70 9.39 -48.36
N TYR A 159 -4.75 8.67 -47.75
CA TYR A 159 -3.36 8.62 -48.24
C TYR A 159 -3.26 8.05 -49.66
N PHE A 160 -4.05 7.02 -49.99
CA PHE A 160 -4.01 6.38 -51.31
C PHE A 160 -4.87 7.06 -52.37
N THR A 161 -6.05 7.59 -52.02
CA THR A 161 -7.04 8.10 -52.99
C THR A 161 -7.15 9.61 -53.00
N GLY A 162 -6.60 10.31 -52.00
CA GLY A 162 -6.74 11.77 -51.82
C GLY A 162 -8.13 12.21 -51.35
N ASN A 163 -9.09 11.29 -51.21
CA ASN A 163 -10.44 11.58 -50.76
C ASN A 163 -10.65 11.04 -49.34
N TRP A 164 -11.31 11.84 -48.49
CA TRP A 164 -11.65 11.38 -47.15
C TRP A 164 -12.91 10.50 -47.19
N THR A 165 -12.83 9.30 -46.60
CA THR A 165 -13.98 8.42 -46.39
C THR A 165 -14.39 8.43 -44.93
N VAL A 166 -15.70 8.40 -44.68
CA VAL A 166 -16.24 8.24 -43.33
C VAL A 166 -15.74 6.90 -42.77
N PRO A 167 -15.14 6.86 -41.56
CA PRO A 167 -14.65 5.61 -41.00
C PRO A 167 -15.78 4.60 -40.79
N GLU A 168 -15.50 3.33 -41.10
CA GLU A 168 -16.47 2.24 -41.01
C GLU A 168 -16.79 1.85 -39.55
N ARG A 169 -15.91 2.24 -38.60
CA ARG A 169 -16.06 1.93 -37.17
C ARG A 169 -15.96 3.20 -36.32
N ASN A 170 -16.73 3.22 -35.24
CA ASN A 170 -16.64 4.22 -34.18
C ASN A 170 -15.95 3.60 -32.95
N ILE A 171 -15.47 4.42 -32.01
CA ILE A 171 -14.81 3.97 -30.77
C ILE A 171 -15.72 3.05 -29.95
N PHE A 172 -17.03 3.31 -30.01
CA PHE A 172 -18.05 2.42 -29.48
C PHE A 172 -19.04 2.08 -30.60
N GLU A 173 -19.13 0.80 -30.93
CA GLU A 173 -20.21 0.27 -31.76
C GLU A 173 -21.47 0.25 -30.88
N ALA A 174 -22.34 1.22 -31.09
CA ALA A 174 -23.54 1.45 -30.30
C ALA A 174 -24.72 1.75 -31.20
N GLU A 175 -25.87 1.13 -30.94
CA GLU A 175 -27.10 1.41 -31.63
C GLU A 175 -27.78 2.62 -31.01
N LEU A 176 -27.48 3.80 -31.55
CA LEU A 176 -28.11 5.04 -31.07
C LEU A 176 -29.44 5.39 -31.74
N PHE A 177 -30.04 4.48 -32.52
CA PHE A 177 -31.29 4.72 -33.30
C PHE A 177 -31.25 5.98 -34.20
N VAL A 178 -30.05 6.48 -34.50
CA VAL A 178 -29.74 7.63 -35.37
C VAL A 178 -28.83 7.13 -36.48
N ASP A 179 -28.89 7.73 -37.66
CA ASP A 179 -28.03 7.36 -38.79
C ASP A 179 -26.54 7.52 -38.41
N PRO A 180 -25.77 6.42 -38.30
CA PRO A 180 -24.38 6.45 -37.86
C PRO A 180 -23.44 7.12 -38.88
N VAL A 181 -23.86 7.24 -40.13
CA VAL A 181 -23.05 7.84 -41.21
C VAL A 181 -23.23 9.36 -41.23
N GLU A 182 -24.45 9.86 -41.09
CA GLU A 182 -24.74 11.30 -41.07
C GLU A 182 -24.19 11.99 -39.82
N TYR A 183 -24.29 11.35 -38.65
CA TYR A 183 -23.89 11.91 -37.36
C TYR A 183 -22.58 11.36 -36.81
N TYR A 184 -21.71 10.83 -37.69
CA TYR A 184 -20.46 10.17 -37.28
C TYR A 184 -19.59 11.00 -36.33
N TRP A 185 -19.26 12.24 -36.70
CA TRP A 185 -18.32 13.08 -35.94
C TRP A 185 -18.84 13.45 -34.53
N PRO A 186 -20.10 13.90 -34.34
CA PRO A 186 -20.66 14.08 -33.01
C PRO A 186 -20.65 12.81 -32.16
N LEU A 187 -21.00 11.66 -32.74
CA LEU A 187 -20.99 10.37 -32.03
C LEU A 187 -19.57 9.96 -31.62
N PHE A 188 -18.60 10.19 -32.49
CA PHE A 188 -17.19 9.91 -32.23
C PHE A 188 -16.65 10.77 -31.08
N ILE A 189 -16.91 12.08 -31.09
CA ILE A 189 -16.49 13.00 -30.01
C ILE A 189 -17.16 12.62 -28.68
N HIS A 190 -18.47 12.33 -28.70
CA HIS A 190 -19.18 11.86 -27.51
C HIS A 190 -18.57 10.56 -26.98
N GLY A 191 -18.25 9.61 -27.86
CA GLY A 191 -17.56 8.36 -27.52
C GLY A 191 -16.22 8.61 -26.84
N ILE A 192 -15.38 9.51 -27.37
CA ILE A 192 -14.10 9.88 -26.74
C ILE A 192 -14.32 10.40 -25.32
N ILE A 193 -15.26 11.34 -25.14
CA ILE A 193 -15.53 11.96 -23.83
C ILE A 193 -15.94 10.88 -22.82
N ILE A 194 -16.87 10.00 -23.18
CA ILE A 194 -17.33 8.94 -22.28
C ILE A 194 -16.23 7.91 -22.01
N ALA A 195 -15.37 7.59 -22.98
CA ALA A 195 -14.22 6.71 -22.77
C ALA A 195 -13.24 7.30 -21.73
N PHE A 196 -12.95 8.60 -21.80
CA PHE A 196 -12.14 9.28 -20.78
C PHE A 196 -12.80 9.25 -19.39
N VAL A 197 -14.12 9.46 -19.32
CA VAL A 197 -14.87 9.37 -18.06
C VAL A 197 -14.75 7.96 -17.46
N ALA A 198 -14.94 6.91 -18.26
CA ALA A 198 -14.81 5.53 -17.82
C ALA A 198 -13.38 5.22 -17.30
N ILE A 199 -12.35 5.72 -17.99
CA ILE A 199 -10.96 5.55 -17.57
C ILE A 199 -10.67 6.27 -16.25
N TRP A 200 -11.19 7.48 -16.05
CA TRP A 200 -11.01 8.17 -14.78
C TRP A 200 -11.62 7.40 -13.60
N ILE A 201 -12.79 6.77 -13.80
CA ILE A 201 -13.40 5.90 -12.80
C ILE A 201 -12.46 4.72 -12.47
N LEU A 202 -12.04 3.97 -13.48
CA LEU A 202 -11.18 2.79 -13.29
C LEU A 202 -9.84 3.18 -12.63
N LEU A 203 -9.16 4.21 -13.15
CA LEU A 203 -7.91 4.71 -12.58
C LEU A 203 -8.06 5.14 -11.12
N ALA A 204 -9.17 5.80 -10.75
CA ALA A 204 -9.39 6.23 -9.38
C ALA A 204 -9.44 5.04 -8.42
N TYR A 205 -10.14 3.97 -8.77
CA TYR A 205 -10.28 2.79 -7.91
C TYR A 205 -9.04 1.88 -7.94
N ASP A 206 -8.44 1.65 -9.12
CA ASP A 206 -7.24 0.82 -9.26
C ASP A 206 -6.04 1.46 -8.53
N CYS A 207 -5.82 2.76 -8.73
CA CYS A 207 -4.71 3.44 -8.07
C CYS A 207 -4.96 3.58 -6.56
N PHE A 208 -6.22 3.75 -6.14
CA PHE A 208 -6.59 3.66 -4.73
C PHE A 208 -6.27 2.29 -4.13
N PHE A 209 -6.61 1.20 -4.82
CA PHE A 209 -6.31 -0.15 -4.35
C PHE A 209 -4.79 -0.36 -4.18
N ILE A 210 -4.00 0.02 -5.19
CA ILE A 210 -2.54 -0.09 -5.15
C ILE A 210 -1.93 0.76 -4.03
N MET A 211 -2.47 1.96 -3.82
CA MET A 211 -2.07 2.82 -2.72
C MET A 211 -2.25 2.12 -1.38
N ILE A 212 -3.39 1.46 -1.16
CA ILE A 212 -3.65 0.71 0.08
C ILE A 212 -2.73 -0.50 0.21
N VAL A 213 -2.50 -1.25 -0.86
CA VAL A 213 -1.57 -2.39 -0.86
C VAL A 213 -0.17 -1.93 -0.46
N MET A 214 0.36 -0.89 -1.11
CA MET A 214 1.69 -0.36 -0.81
C MET A 214 1.78 0.25 0.58
N TYR A 215 0.71 0.90 1.03
CA TYR A 215 0.62 1.39 2.40
C TYR A 215 0.73 0.24 3.41
N CYS A 216 -0.05 -0.83 3.25
CA CYS A 216 -0.01 -2.00 4.13
C CYS A 216 1.36 -2.68 4.11
N SER A 217 1.97 -2.84 2.92
CA SER A 217 3.32 -3.37 2.78
C SER A 217 4.35 -2.50 3.49
N GLY A 218 4.25 -1.17 3.36
CA GLY A 218 5.11 -0.23 4.08
C GLY A 218 4.99 -0.33 5.59
N MET A 219 3.76 -0.39 6.13
CA MET A 219 3.54 -0.59 7.56
C MET A 219 4.09 -1.93 8.05
N PHE A 220 3.96 -3.00 7.26
CA PHE A 220 4.49 -4.31 7.61
C PHE A 220 6.03 -4.31 7.65
N SER A 221 6.70 -3.65 6.70
CA SER A 221 8.15 -3.52 6.74
C SER A 221 8.64 -2.67 7.92
N VAL A 222 7.91 -1.62 8.29
CA VAL A 222 8.21 -0.86 9.51
C VAL A 222 8.07 -1.73 10.75
N LEU A 223 7.02 -2.56 10.83
CA LEU A 223 6.84 -3.49 11.93
C LEU A 223 7.99 -4.50 12.02
N LEU A 224 8.40 -5.06 10.89
CA LEU A 224 9.53 -5.99 10.83
C LEU A 224 10.83 -5.33 11.34
N HIS A 225 11.09 -4.09 10.92
CA HIS A 225 12.24 -3.32 11.39
C HIS A 225 12.23 -3.11 12.90
N LYS A 226 11.06 -2.81 13.50
CA LYS A 226 10.93 -2.70 14.96
C LYS A 226 11.24 -4.02 15.67
N ILE A 227 10.78 -5.14 15.12
CA ILE A 227 11.02 -6.47 15.68
C ILE A 227 12.53 -6.78 15.64
N GLU A 228 13.21 -6.50 14.54
CA GLU A 228 14.67 -6.70 14.41
C GLU A 228 15.47 -5.85 15.41
N GLN A 229 15.06 -4.59 15.61
CA GLN A 229 15.67 -3.74 16.63
C GLN A 229 15.47 -4.29 18.04
N MET A 230 14.27 -4.77 18.36
CA MET A 230 13.97 -5.40 19.65
C MET A 230 14.79 -6.68 19.86
N ASP A 231 14.91 -7.52 18.83
CA ASP A 231 15.71 -8.75 18.88
C ASP A 231 17.19 -8.46 19.12
N THR A 232 17.74 -7.44 18.46
CA THR A 232 19.12 -6.98 18.67
C THR A 232 19.36 -6.52 20.11
N VAL A 233 18.40 -5.79 20.70
CA VAL A 233 18.47 -5.35 22.10
C VAL A 233 18.42 -6.54 23.06
N LEU A 234 17.54 -7.52 22.81
CA LEU A 234 17.44 -8.74 23.61
C LEU A 234 18.72 -9.59 23.52
N TYR A 235 19.31 -9.68 22.32
CA TYR A 235 20.57 -10.37 22.10
C TYR A 235 21.72 -9.71 22.88
N ASN A 236 21.85 -8.39 22.79
CA ASN A 236 22.88 -7.63 23.51
C ASN A 236 22.71 -7.75 25.03
N TYR A 237 21.48 -7.70 25.53
CA TYR A 237 21.20 -7.88 26.96
C TYR A 237 21.59 -9.28 27.46
N SER A 238 21.26 -10.32 26.70
CA SER A 238 21.66 -11.70 27.01
C SER A 238 23.18 -11.87 27.01
N TYR A 239 23.87 -11.25 26.03
CA TYR A 239 25.31 -11.25 25.94
C TYR A 239 25.98 -10.56 27.16
N ASP A 240 25.51 -9.37 27.53
CA ASP A 240 26.01 -8.63 28.68
C ASP A 240 25.79 -9.40 29.99
N GLN A 241 24.65 -10.07 30.14
CA GLN A 241 24.37 -10.91 31.30
C GLN A 241 25.34 -12.10 31.38
N GLN A 242 25.62 -12.78 30.26
CA GLN A 242 26.60 -13.85 30.22
C GLN A 242 28.02 -13.35 30.52
N LEU A 243 28.38 -12.17 30.03
CA LEU A 243 29.68 -11.56 30.29
C LEU A 243 29.84 -11.18 31.77
N ALA A 244 28.80 -10.64 32.39
CA ALA A 244 28.78 -10.33 33.82
C ALA A 244 28.92 -11.61 34.67
N LEU A 245 28.22 -12.69 34.32
CA LEU A 245 28.34 -13.99 35.00
C LEU A 245 29.76 -14.56 34.89
N LYS A 246 30.38 -14.51 33.71
CA LYS A 246 31.78 -14.94 33.53
C LYS A 246 32.75 -14.15 34.39
N LYS A 247 32.60 -12.83 34.47
CA LYS A 247 33.45 -11.98 35.33
C LYS A 247 33.29 -12.33 36.81
N ILE A 248 32.06 -12.57 37.27
CA ILE A 248 31.79 -12.98 38.66
C ILE A 248 32.44 -14.34 38.95
N GLU A 249 32.29 -15.32 38.06
CA GLU A 249 32.91 -16.64 38.21
C GLU A 249 34.45 -16.54 38.27
N GLU A 250 35.04 -15.68 37.43
CA GLU A 250 36.48 -15.44 37.41
C GLU A 250 36.98 -14.83 38.72
N ILE A 251 36.26 -13.82 39.26
CA ILE A 251 36.56 -13.20 40.56
C ILE A 251 36.47 -14.22 41.70
N ILE A 252 35.42 -15.05 41.72
CA ILE A 252 35.27 -16.12 42.72
C ILE A 252 36.45 -17.10 42.64
N ARG A 253 36.83 -17.51 41.43
CA ARG A 253 37.95 -18.43 41.20
C ARG A 253 39.30 -17.83 41.62
N THR A 254 39.54 -16.54 41.36
CA THR A 254 40.78 -15.85 41.80
C THR A 254 40.83 -15.73 43.32
N LYS A 255 39.71 -15.36 43.94
CA LYS A 255 39.61 -15.22 45.40
C LYS A 255 39.74 -16.57 46.11
N SER A 256 39.18 -17.64 45.55
CA SER A 256 39.36 -19.01 46.04
C SER A 256 40.81 -19.49 45.95
N ARG A 257 41.55 -19.13 44.89
CA ARG A 257 42.99 -19.41 44.78
C ARG A 257 43.83 -18.59 45.75
N GLY A 258 43.48 -17.32 45.99
CA GLY A 258 44.15 -16.46 46.98
C GLY A 258 43.95 -16.95 48.42
N PHE A 259 42.79 -17.53 48.74
CA PHE A 259 42.52 -18.12 50.06
C PHE A 259 43.34 -19.40 50.30
N LEU A 260 43.66 -20.17 49.26
CA LEU A 260 44.55 -21.34 49.35
C LEU A 260 46.05 -20.97 49.51
N LEU A 261 46.42 -19.70 49.32
CA LEU A 261 47.82 -19.23 49.36
C LEU A 261 48.18 -18.44 50.63
N HIS A 262 47.25 -18.22 51.57
CA HIS A 262 47.59 -17.71 52.89
C HIS A 262 47.87 -18.88 53.84
N PRO A 263 49.13 -19.16 54.21
CA PRO A 263 49.40 -20.03 55.34
C PRO A 263 48.96 -19.25 56.58
N VAL A 264 47.81 -19.61 57.15
CA VAL A 264 47.53 -19.29 58.55
C VAL A 264 48.58 -20.06 59.35
N ARG A 265 49.70 -19.38 59.64
CA ARG A 265 50.79 -19.86 60.48
C ARG A 265 50.26 -20.01 61.90
N ASN A 266 49.55 -21.10 62.18
CA ASN A 266 49.06 -21.45 63.50
C ASN A 266 50.20 -22.06 64.33
N THR A 267 51.17 -21.23 64.72
CA THR A 267 52.18 -21.55 65.74
C THR A 267 51.58 -21.78 67.12
N ALA A 268 50.28 -21.54 67.32
CA ALA A 268 49.58 -21.80 68.59
C ALA A 268 49.19 -23.29 68.80
N ILE A 269 49.01 -24.08 67.73
CA ILE A 269 48.54 -25.48 67.86
C ILE A 269 49.70 -26.43 68.24
N ASP A 270 50.92 -26.17 67.75
CA ASP A 270 52.09 -27.00 68.08
C ASP A 270 52.57 -26.81 69.53
N GLN A 271 52.35 -25.63 70.12
CA GLN A 271 52.71 -25.37 71.52
C GLN A 271 51.72 -26.03 72.49
N TYR A 272 50.43 -26.06 72.15
CA TYR A 272 49.41 -26.77 72.92
C TYR A 272 49.60 -28.30 72.89
N ASN A 273 50.03 -28.87 71.76
CA ASN A 273 50.25 -30.32 71.65
C ASN A 273 51.53 -30.80 72.37
N ARG A 274 52.58 -29.96 72.49
CA ARG A 274 53.77 -30.33 73.30
C ARG A 274 53.48 -30.36 74.80
N ASP A 275 52.70 -29.42 75.32
CA ASP A 275 52.33 -29.39 76.75
C ASP A 275 51.34 -30.51 77.12
N LYS A 276 50.58 -31.02 76.15
CA LYS A 276 49.66 -32.15 76.34
C LYS A 276 50.39 -33.50 76.35
N CYS A 277 51.44 -33.67 75.54
CA CYS A 277 52.25 -34.90 75.53
C CYS A 277 53.08 -35.08 76.82
N MET A 278 53.59 -34.01 77.43
CA MET A 278 54.31 -34.13 78.72
C MET A 278 53.39 -34.45 79.91
N ARG A 279 52.09 -34.12 79.86
CA ARG A 279 51.13 -34.48 80.93
C ARG A 279 50.65 -35.92 80.86
N ILE A 280 50.71 -36.58 79.70
CA ILE A 280 50.21 -37.96 79.53
C ILE A 280 51.27 -39.02 79.92
N ALA A 281 52.56 -38.66 79.89
CA ALA A 281 53.64 -39.55 80.33
C ALA A 281 53.77 -39.71 81.87
N GLY A 282 53.10 -38.87 82.66
CA GLY A 282 53.19 -38.86 84.13
C GLY A 282 52.12 -39.65 84.88
N HIS A 283 51.12 -40.26 84.21
CA HIS A 283 49.90 -40.75 84.90
C HIS A 283 49.58 -42.24 84.72
N LYS A 284 50.55 -43.10 84.38
CA LYS A 284 50.37 -44.57 84.29
C LYS A 284 51.23 -45.39 85.29
N TYR A 285 51.50 -44.84 86.47
CA TYR A 285 51.83 -45.61 87.68
C TYR A 285 50.87 -45.22 88.81
N CYS A 286 49.61 -45.69 88.74
CA CYS A 286 48.72 -45.80 89.90
C CYS A 286 47.52 -46.72 89.59
N LYS A 287 47.81 -48.02 89.45
CA LYS A 287 47.05 -49.19 89.96
C LYS A 287 47.58 -50.44 89.30
#